data_AF-A0A1Z5KBF4-F1
#
_entry.id   AF-A0A1Z5KBF4-F1
#
_cell.length_a   1.000
_cell.length_b   1.000
_cell.length_c   1.000
_cell.angle_alpha   90.00
_cell.angle_beta   90.00
_cell.angle_gamma   90.00
#
_symmetry.space_group_name_H-M   'P 1'
#
loop_
_entity.id
_entity.type
_entity.pdbx_description
1 polymer ?
#
loop_
_entity_poly.entity_id
_entity_poly.type
_entity_poly.pdbx_seq_one_letter_code
_entity_poly.pdbx_strand_id
1 'polypeptide(L)'
;MLLLRNLCIATYLCGLVNAFVTSNTARRCTCTQPFDTTLNAASRRHVLEQSSACLLGVTGLLPQASWASSLSESLQAIQQARKQMENVPNLIQEEKWDSVRAILITPPLADCWAKTSRPLLKNYADQVGDNGGDELAAIELREDLISHLRYLDMAVYNNVFNPINTMGENGATKALIKSYYEDPINEYKASIEALDSLITLADQS
;
A
#
# COMPACT_ATOMS: atom_id res chain seq x y z
N MET A 1 8.63 -56.31 8.08
CA MET A 1 8.01 -56.36 9.42
C MET A 1 8.35 -55.07 10.14
N LEU A 2 7.32 -54.39 10.70
CA LEU A 2 7.35 -53.28 11.67
C LEU A 2 7.96 -51.96 11.16
N LEU A 3 7.22 -51.01 10.57
CA LEU A 3 6.10 -50.21 11.10
C LEU A 3 6.36 -49.61 12.50
N LEU A 4 6.75 -48.34 12.54
CA LEU A 4 6.57 -47.46 13.70
C LEU A 4 6.11 -46.08 13.21
N ARG A 5 4.84 -45.81 13.52
CA ARG A 5 4.09 -44.57 13.38
C ARG A 5 4.08 -43.83 14.74
N ASN A 6 3.82 -42.52 14.66
CA ASN A 6 3.18 -41.63 15.65
C ASN A 6 4.01 -41.07 16.82
N LEU A 7 4.12 -39.73 16.88
CA LEU A 7 3.42 -38.81 17.81
C LEU A 7 4.00 -37.38 17.58
N CYS A 8 3.31 -36.46 16.89
CA CYS A 8 2.40 -35.44 17.46
C CYS A 8 2.84 -34.84 18.81
N ILE A 9 3.41 -33.62 18.77
CA ILE A 9 3.37 -32.67 19.88
C ILE A 9 2.75 -31.38 19.35
N ALA A 10 1.48 -31.18 19.72
CA ALA A 10 0.75 -29.94 19.61
C ALA A 10 0.77 -29.26 20.98
N THR A 11 1.11 -27.97 21.03
CA THR A 11 0.73 -27.05 22.11
C THR A 11 1.18 -25.64 21.74
N TYR A 12 0.28 -24.81 21.22
CA TYR A 12 0.44 -23.36 21.29
C TYR A 12 -0.90 -22.69 21.63
N LEU A 13 -0.92 -22.21 22.87
CA LEU A 13 -1.61 -21.08 23.48
C LEU A 13 -2.93 -20.58 22.87
N CYS A 14 -3.96 -20.76 23.72
CA CYS A 14 -5.26 -20.11 23.74
C CYS A 14 -5.11 -18.58 23.85
N GLY A 15 -5.53 -17.86 22.80
CA GLY A 15 -5.66 -16.40 22.80
C GLY A 15 -7.05 -15.98 23.29
N LEU A 16 -7.07 -15.18 24.35
CA LEU A 16 -8.24 -14.57 24.99
C LEU A 16 -9.01 -13.66 24.02
N VAL A 17 -10.30 -13.95 23.85
CA VAL A 17 -11.30 -13.09 23.23
C VAL A 17 -11.89 -12.21 24.33
N ASN A 18 -11.63 -10.89 24.30
CA ASN A 18 -12.39 -9.94 25.11
C ASN A 18 -13.38 -9.20 24.20
N ALA A 19 -14.64 -9.61 24.31
CA ALA A 19 -15.79 -8.88 23.84
C ALA A 19 -16.04 -7.68 24.76
N PHE A 20 -16.12 -6.47 24.21
CA PHE A 20 -16.75 -5.35 24.89
C PHE A 20 -17.82 -4.75 23.96
N VAL A 21 -19.03 -5.28 24.11
CA VAL A 21 -20.26 -4.73 23.57
C VAL A 21 -20.88 -3.89 24.68
N THR A 22 -21.00 -2.59 24.46
CA THR A 22 -21.93 -1.74 25.22
C THR A 22 -22.80 -1.00 24.23
N SER A 23 -24.00 -1.55 23.98
CA SER A 23 -25.15 -0.80 23.50
C SER A 23 -25.77 -0.07 24.68
N ASN A 24 -26.01 1.24 24.54
CA ASN A 24 -27.00 1.91 25.37
C ASN A 24 -27.86 2.82 24.49
N THR A 25 -29.08 2.34 24.25
CA THR A 25 -30.19 3.00 23.58
C THR A 25 -30.92 3.88 24.60
N ALA A 26 -30.98 5.19 24.38
CA ALA A 26 -31.94 6.07 25.05
C ALA A 26 -32.58 7.02 24.03
N ARG A 27 -33.88 7.25 24.24
CA ARG A 27 -34.87 7.76 23.28
C ARG A 27 -34.93 9.30 23.20
N ARG A 28 -35.49 9.74 22.07
CA ARG A 28 -35.93 11.09 21.62
C ARG A 28 -36.51 12.04 22.68
N CYS A 29 -36.36 13.34 22.43
CA CYS A 29 -37.45 14.34 22.41
C CYS A 29 -37.05 15.60 21.60
N THR A 30 -37.99 16.11 20.81
CA THR A 30 -37.91 17.28 19.91
C THR A 30 -38.30 18.59 20.59
N CYS A 31 -37.69 19.73 20.21
CA CYS A 31 -38.33 20.96 19.70
C CYS A 31 -37.54 22.27 19.96
N THR A 32 -37.34 23.03 18.87
CA THR A 32 -37.38 24.51 18.71
C THR A 32 -36.19 25.41 19.16
N GLN A 33 -35.76 26.27 18.21
CA GLN A 33 -34.76 27.37 18.13
C GLN A 33 -35.03 28.54 19.13
N PRO A 34 -34.25 29.68 19.24
CA PRO A 34 -33.21 30.27 18.34
C PRO A 34 -31.98 30.96 19.02
N PHE A 35 -31.14 31.61 18.19
CA PHE A 35 -30.14 32.69 18.41
C PHE A 35 -30.20 33.46 19.76
N ASP A 36 -29.05 33.78 20.39
CA ASP A 36 -28.29 35.05 20.24
C ASP A 36 -27.14 35.23 21.29
N THR A 37 -26.09 35.97 20.90
CA THR A 37 -25.19 36.89 21.67
C THR A 37 -24.30 36.49 22.88
N THR A 38 -22.99 36.69 22.68
CA THR A 38 -21.96 37.40 23.51
C THR A 38 -21.56 37.01 24.95
N LEU A 39 -20.22 36.86 25.06
CA LEU A 39 -19.29 37.42 26.07
C LEU A 39 -19.32 36.96 27.54
N ASN A 40 -18.07 36.86 28.03
CA ASN A 40 -17.56 37.05 29.39
C ASN A 40 -17.27 35.82 30.29
N ALA A 41 -15.95 35.60 30.43
CA ALA A 41 -15.19 35.71 31.67
C ALA A 41 -15.40 34.65 32.78
N ALA A 42 -14.35 33.86 33.01
CA ALA A 42 -13.64 33.66 34.29
C ALA A 42 -12.78 32.40 34.18
N SER A 43 -11.47 32.51 33.89
CA SER A 43 -10.42 32.60 34.92
C SER A 43 -10.64 31.68 36.12
N ARG A 44 -10.06 30.47 36.06
CA ARG A 44 -9.67 29.69 37.23
C ARG A 44 -8.20 29.31 37.07
N ARG A 45 -7.34 30.24 37.46
CA ARG A 45 -5.91 30.03 37.63
C ARG A 45 -5.66 29.12 38.84
N HIS A 46 -4.60 28.33 38.70
CA HIS A 46 -3.61 27.98 39.72
C HIS A 46 -4.05 27.18 40.94
N VAL A 47 -3.31 26.09 41.19
CA VAL A 47 -2.61 25.78 42.45
C VAL A 47 -1.78 24.51 42.17
N LEU A 48 -0.45 24.69 42.03
CA LEU A 48 0.61 24.10 42.89
C LEU A 48 0.83 22.60 42.63
N GLU A 49 2.02 22.02 42.59
CA GLU A 49 3.42 22.44 42.65
C GLU A 49 4.22 21.14 42.40
N GLN A 50 5.47 21.26 41.94
CA GLN A 50 6.68 20.55 42.43
C GLN A 50 6.56 19.09 42.91
N SER A 51 7.45 18.15 42.63
CA SER A 51 8.79 18.08 42.05
C SER A 51 9.17 16.60 42.12
N SER A 52 9.93 16.05 41.17
CA SER A 52 11.08 15.19 41.49
C SER A 52 11.83 14.77 40.24
N ALA A 53 13.13 15.02 40.29
CA ALA A 53 14.13 14.64 39.32
C ALA A 53 14.36 13.12 39.31
N CYS A 54 14.45 12.54 38.12
CA CYS A 54 15.28 11.38 37.80
C CYS A 54 16.02 11.74 36.51
N LEU A 55 17.28 12.20 36.62
CA LEU A 55 18.47 11.38 36.43
C LEU A 55 18.51 10.68 35.06
N LEU A 56 19.25 11.33 34.15
CA LEU A 56 20.21 10.72 33.22
C LEU A 56 19.72 9.49 32.45
N GLY A 57 18.93 9.73 31.40
CA GLY A 57 18.83 8.82 30.27
C GLY A 57 19.52 9.46 29.06
N VAL A 58 20.79 9.16 28.84
CA VAL A 58 21.43 9.37 27.53
C VAL A 58 20.75 8.40 26.57
N THR A 59 19.63 8.82 25.97
CA THR A 59 19.10 8.16 24.79
C THR A 59 20.03 8.53 23.66
N GLY A 60 20.97 7.62 23.39
CA GLY A 60 21.84 7.71 22.23
C GLY A 60 20.98 7.97 21.00
N LEU A 61 21.24 9.10 20.34
CA LEU A 61 21.01 9.21 18.92
C LEU A 61 21.85 8.10 18.29
N LEU A 62 21.23 6.94 18.06
CA LEU A 62 21.74 6.02 17.08
C LEU A 62 21.68 6.77 15.74
N PRO A 63 22.80 6.94 15.01
CA PRO A 63 22.71 7.38 13.64
C PRO A 63 21.80 6.38 12.94
N GLN A 64 20.65 6.83 12.45
CA GLN A 64 19.91 6.04 11.49
C GLN A 64 20.88 5.86 10.33
N ALA A 65 21.36 4.62 10.14
CA ALA A 65 22.11 4.26 8.97
C ALA A 65 21.28 4.71 7.78
N SER A 66 21.76 5.74 7.06
CA SER A 66 21.28 6.02 5.73
C SER A 66 21.69 4.80 4.91
N TRP A 67 20.75 3.88 4.70
CA TRP A 67 20.95 2.74 3.81
C TRP A 67 21.05 3.32 2.40
N ALA A 68 22.26 3.73 2.03
CA ALA A 68 22.60 4.08 0.67
C ALA A 68 22.58 2.76 -0.10
N SER A 69 21.44 2.44 -0.72
CA SER A 69 21.35 1.33 -1.66
C SER A 69 22.21 1.67 -2.87
N SER A 70 22.94 0.71 -3.44
CA SER A 70 23.65 0.96 -4.70
C SER A 70 22.67 1.00 -5.89
N LEU A 71 23.08 1.57 -7.03
CA LEU A 71 22.29 1.51 -8.28
C LEU A 71 21.92 0.06 -8.64
N SER A 72 22.88 -0.87 -8.49
CA SER A 72 22.67 -2.29 -8.75
C SER A 72 21.62 -2.94 -7.83
N GLU A 73 21.56 -2.56 -6.56
CA GLU A 73 20.53 -3.04 -5.62
C GLU A 73 19.15 -2.50 -6.00
N SER A 74 19.06 -1.21 -6.33
CA SER A 74 17.82 -0.57 -6.80
C SER A 74 17.32 -1.24 -8.09
N LEU A 75 18.21 -1.48 -9.05
CA LEU A 75 17.92 -2.16 -10.31
C LEU A 75 17.44 -3.59 -10.09
N GLN A 76 18.10 -4.35 -9.20
CA GLN A 76 17.69 -5.71 -8.87
C GLN A 76 16.26 -5.73 -8.29
N ALA A 77 15.92 -4.78 -7.42
CA ALA A 77 14.58 -4.67 -6.88
C ALA A 77 13.53 -4.34 -7.95
N ILE A 78 13.84 -3.44 -8.89
CA ILE A 78 12.97 -3.11 -10.03
C ILE A 78 12.76 -4.35 -10.93
N GLN A 79 13.82 -5.11 -11.23
CA GLN A 79 13.72 -6.35 -12.00
C GLN A 79 12.87 -7.42 -11.30
N GLN A 80 12.98 -7.54 -9.97
CA GLN A 80 12.14 -8.44 -9.21
C GLN A 80 10.67 -7.99 -9.21
N ALA A 81 10.41 -6.68 -9.06
CA ALA A 81 9.06 -6.12 -9.17
C ALA A 81 8.45 -6.39 -10.54
N ARG A 82 9.24 -6.28 -11.61
CA ARG A 82 8.83 -6.61 -12.98
C ARG A 82 8.46 -8.08 -13.16
N LYS A 83 9.21 -9.01 -12.56
CA LYS A 83 8.90 -10.44 -12.59
C LYS A 83 7.64 -10.77 -11.79
N GLN A 84 7.43 -10.10 -10.66
CA GLN A 84 6.24 -10.29 -9.81
C GLN A 84 4.93 -9.99 -10.56
N MET A 85 4.97 -9.09 -11.53
CA MET A 85 3.83 -8.71 -12.36
C MET A 85 3.46 -9.74 -13.45
N GLU A 86 4.35 -10.69 -13.80
CA GLU A 86 4.14 -11.61 -14.93
C GLU A 86 2.85 -12.43 -14.84
N ASN A 87 2.40 -12.78 -13.63
CA ASN A 87 1.20 -13.58 -13.43
C ASN A 87 -0.10 -12.76 -13.35
N VAL A 88 -0.03 -11.43 -13.35
CA VAL A 88 -1.22 -10.56 -13.19
C VAL A 88 -2.28 -10.77 -14.29
N PRO A 89 -1.94 -10.91 -15.58
CA PRO A 89 -2.95 -11.14 -16.63
C PRO A 89 -3.75 -12.42 -16.43
N ASN A 90 -3.10 -13.50 -15.98
CA ASN A 90 -3.78 -14.77 -15.69
C ASN A 90 -4.77 -14.61 -14.54
N LEU A 91 -4.37 -13.89 -13.48
CA LEU A 91 -5.23 -13.63 -12.33
C LEU A 91 -6.43 -12.74 -12.68
N ILE A 92 -6.26 -11.77 -13.57
CA ILE A 92 -7.35 -10.93 -14.11
C ILE A 92 -8.33 -11.81 -14.90
N GLN A 93 -7.82 -12.71 -15.75
CA GLN A 93 -8.66 -13.64 -16.52
C GLN A 93 -9.44 -14.62 -15.63
N GLU A 94 -8.84 -15.06 -14.53
CA GLU A 94 -9.47 -15.92 -13.51
C GLU A 94 -10.33 -15.14 -12.51
N GLU A 95 -10.49 -13.82 -12.68
CA GLU A 95 -11.27 -12.93 -11.81
C GLU A 95 -10.81 -12.95 -10.33
N LYS A 96 -9.53 -13.29 -10.10
CA LYS A 96 -8.90 -13.33 -8.78
C LYS A 96 -8.39 -11.95 -8.37
N TRP A 97 -9.30 -10.98 -8.29
CA TRP A 97 -9.00 -9.57 -8.05
C TRP A 97 -8.19 -9.33 -6.76
N ASP A 98 -8.55 -9.99 -5.65
CA ASP A 98 -7.80 -9.88 -4.40
C ASP A 98 -6.36 -10.40 -4.50
N SER A 99 -6.12 -11.42 -5.34
CA SER A 99 -4.77 -11.95 -5.56
C SER A 99 -3.91 -10.96 -6.35
N VAL A 100 -4.50 -10.24 -7.30
CA VAL A 100 -3.81 -9.14 -8.00
C VAL A 100 -3.44 -8.03 -7.02
N ARG A 101 -4.36 -7.61 -6.15
CA ARG A 101 -4.06 -6.59 -5.12
C ARG A 101 -2.99 -7.04 -4.15
N ALA A 102 -3.01 -8.31 -3.73
CA ALA A 102 -1.97 -8.89 -2.89
C ALA A 102 -0.58 -8.78 -3.55
N ILE A 103 -0.48 -9.00 -4.86
CA ILE A 103 0.75 -8.75 -5.61
C ILE A 103 1.16 -7.28 -5.54
N LEU A 104 0.25 -6.33 -5.81
CA LEU A 104 0.58 -4.89 -5.85
C LEU A 104 1.11 -4.34 -4.51
N ILE A 105 0.65 -4.87 -3.38
CA ILE A 105 1.04 -4.42 -2.03
C ILE A 105 2.19 -5.23 -1.42
N THR A 106 2.67 -6.28 -2.09
CA THR A 106 3.78 -7.11 -1.62
C THR A 106 5.11 -6.57 -2.17
N PRO A 107 6.14 -6.34 -1.34
CA PRO A 107 7.48 -6.00 -1.81
C PRO A 107 8.07 -7.11 -2.71
N PRO A 108 8.90 -6.77 -3.71
CA PRO A 108 9.48 -5.45 -3.97
C PRO A 108 8.58 -4.48 -4.76
N LEU A 109 7.49 -4.95 -5.37
CA LEU A 109 6.63 -4.08 -6.18
C LEU A 109 5.98 -2.96 -5.35
N ALA A 110 5.56 -3.25 -4.13
CA ALA A 110 5.01 -2.25 -3.22
C ALA A 110 5.98 -1.09 -2.99
N ASP A 111 7.28 -1.36 -3.00
CA ASP A 111 8.29 -0.35 -2.73
C ASP A 111 8.38 0.71 -3.85
N CYS A 112 7.93 0.37 -5.05
CA CYS A 112 7.91 1.26 -6.21
C CYS A 112 6.83 2.34 -6.15
N TRP A 113 5.73 2.17 -5.41
CA TRP A 113 4.58 3.08 -5.52
C TRP A 113 3.80 3.38 -4.22
N ALA A 114 3.97 2.57 -3.18
CA ALA A 114 3.19 2.73 -1.95
C ALA A 114 3.58 4.03 -1.22
N LYS A 115 2.60 4.73 -0.64
CA LYS A 115 2.86 5.99 0.10
C LYS A 115 3.78 5.81 1.31
N THR A 116 3.80 4.61 1.86
CA THR A 116 4.62 4.23 3.02
C THR A 116 5.92 3.54 2.63
N SER A 117 6.17 3.32 1.33
CA SER A 117 7.40 2.66 0.90
C SER A 117 8.60 3.59 1.02
N ARG A 118 9.77 2.95 1.11
CA ARG A 118 11.04 3.65 0.97
C ARG A 118 11.07 4.31 -0.42
N PRO A 119 11.78 5.44 -0.58
CA PRO A 119 11.83 6.16 -1.85
C PRO A 119 12.73 5.44 -2.87
N LEU A 120 12.45 4.17 -3.18
CA LEU A 120 13.27 3.28 -4.02
C LEU A 120 13.50 3.90 -5.40
N LEU A 121 12.43 4.33 -6.07
CA LEU A 121 12.53 4.93 -7.40
C LEU A 121 13.10 6.35 -7.40
N LYS A 122 13.01 7.06 -6.26
CA LYS A 122 13.67 8.37 -6.13
C LYS A 122 15.17 8.18 -5.99
N ASN A 123 15.61 7.31 -5.09
CA ASN A 123 17.02 6.96 -4.92
C ASN A 123 17.61 6.41 -6.22
N TYR A 124 16.84 5.58 -6.95
CA TYR A 124 17.21 5.09 -8.26
C TYR A 124 17.47 6.24 -9.25
N ALA A 125 16.56 7.22 -9.35
CA ALA A 125 16.75 8.36 -10.26
C ALA A 125 17.98 9.20 -9.89
N ASP A 126 18.15 9.52 -8.59
CA ASP A 126 19.32 10.24 -8.08
C ASP A 126 20.62 9.48 -8.48
N GLN A 127 20.62 8.14 -8.35
CA GLN A 127 21.75 7.28 -8.71
C GLN A 127 22.01 7.22 -10.22
N VAL A 128 20.98 7.22 -11.05
CA VAL A 128 21.15 7.27 -12.52
C VAL A 128 21.82 8.59 -12.92
N GLY A 129 21.41 9.71 -12.31
CA GLY A 129 22.04 11.03 -12.51
C GLY A 129 23.51 11.06 -12.06
N ASP A 130 23.81 10.51 -10.89
CA ASP A 130 25.18 10.43 -10.36
C ASP A 130 26.12 9.58 -11.25
N ASN A 131 25.59 8.60 -11.98
CA ASN A 131 26.35 7.78 -12.94
C ASN A 131 26.41 8.39 -14.35
N GLY A 132 25.86 9.59 -14.57
CA GLY A 132 25.88 10.27 -15.86
C GLY A 132 24.79 9.86 -16.84
N GLY A 133 23.77 9.13 -16.37
CA GLY A 133 22.56 8.82 -17.13
C GLY A 133 21.53 9.96 -17.11
N ASP A 134 20.35 9.69 -17.68
CA ASP A 134 19.25 10.65 -17.73
C ASP A 134 18.37 10.57 -16.46
N GLU A 135 18.71 11.38 -15.46
CA GLU A 135 17.93 11.53 -14.22
C GLU A 135 16.50 11.98 -14.48
N LEU A 136 16.30 12.90 -15.43
CA LEU A 136 14.98 13.46 -15.71
C LEU A 136 14.05 12.40 -16.27
N ALA A 137 14.52 11.60 -17.24
CA ALA A 137 13.77 10.47 -17.76
C ALA A 137 13.42 9.45 -16.66
N ALA A 138 14.34 9.18 -15.73
CA ALA A 138 14.07 8.28 -14.60
C ALA A 138 12.99 8.83 -13.65
N ILE A 139 12.96 10.14 -13.42
CA ILE A 139 11.92 10.81 -12.62
C ILE A 139 10.57 10.75 -13.33
N GLU A 140 10.51 11.00 -14.63
CA GLU A 140 9.27 10.94 -15.41
C GLU A 140 8.67 9.53 -15.40
N LEU A 141 9.47 8.52 -15.72
CA LEU A 141 9.05 7.12 -15.70
C LEU A 141 8.59 6.65 -14.32
N ARG A 142 9.19 7.18 -13.25
CA ARG A 142 8.72 6.92 -11.88
C ARG A 142 7.29 7.41 -11.69
N GLU A 143 6.99 8.64 -12.07
CA GLU A 143 5.64 9.20 -11.87
C GLU A 143 4.59 8.50 -12.74
N ASP A 144 4.98 8.09 -13.96
CA ASP A 144 4.13 7.29 -14.85
C ASP A 144 3.84 5.92 -14.24
N LEU A 145 4.87 5.21 -13.78
CA LEU A 145 4.71 3.91 -13.12
C LEU A 145 3.80 4.00 -11.89
N ILE A 146 4.01 5.00 -11.03
CA ILE A 146 3.17 5.21 -9.84
C ILE A 146 1.71 5.45 -10.24
N SER A 147 1.49 6.22 -11.31
CA SER A 147 0.15 6.53 -11.79
C SER A 147 -0.55 5.28 -12.33
N HIS A 148 0.10 4.51 -13.20
CA HIS A 148 -0.45 3.28 -13.76
C HIS A 148 -0.73 2.21 -12.69
N LEU A 149 0.18 2.01 -11.73
CA LEU A 149 -0.04 1.07 -10.63
C LEU A 149 -1.22 1.48 -9.72
N ARG A 150 -1.44 2.78 -9.51
CA ARG A 150 -2.60 3.28 -8.76
C ARG A 150 -3.90 3.07 -9.52
N TYR A 151 -3.92 3.33 -10.83
CA TYR A 151 -5.10 3.08 -11.64
C TYR A 151 -5.42 1.59 -11.74
N LEU A 152 -4.38 0.73 -11.82
CA LEU A 152 -4.54 -0.71 -11.76
C LEU A 152 -5.13 -1.17 -10.42
N ASP A 153 -4.58 -0.75 -9.28
CA ASP A 153 -5.14 -1.09 -7.96
C ASP A 153 -6.59 -0.62 -7.84
N MET A 154 -6.91 0.57 -8.36
CA MET A 154 -8.28 1.08 -8.33
C MET A 154 -9.24 0.31 -9.22
N ALA A 155 -8.86 -0.03 -10.45
CA ALA A 155 -9.67 -0.84 -11.35
C ALA A 155 -9.96 -2.21 -10.72
N VAL A 156 -8.93 -2.87 -10.18
CA VAL A 156 -9.07 -4.19 -9.55
C VAL A 156 -9.86 -4.11 -8.24
N TYR A 157 -9.64 -3.09 -7.42
CA TYR A 157 -10.39 -2.85 -6.19
C TYR A 157 -11.90 -2.74 -6.47
N ASN A 158 -12.28 -1.95 -7.48
CA ASN A 158 -13.69 -1.78 -7.84
C ASN A 158 -14.33 -3.11 -8.28
N ASN A 159 -13.58 -3.99 -8.93
CA ASN A 159 -14.07 -5.29 -9.40
C ASN A 159 -14.28 -6.30 -8.25
N VAL A 160 -13.55 -6.18 -7.14
CA VAL A 160 -13.76 -7.02 -5.93
C VAL A 160 -15.18 -6.85 -5.38
N PHE A 161 -15.72 -5.64 -5.39
CA PHE A 161 -17.02 -5.32 -4.75
C PHE A 161 -18.22 -5.44 -5.68
N ASN A 162 -18.01 -5.56 -6.99
CA ASN A 162 -19.08 -5.55 -8.00
C ASN A 162 -18.94 -6.71 -9.02
N PRO A 163 -18.90 -7.98 -8.60
CA PRO A 163 -18.74 -9.08 -9.55
C PRO A 163 -19.84 -9.08 -10.62
N ILE A 164 -19.44 -9.17 -11.91
CA ILE A 164 -20.38 -9.28 -13.03
C ILE A 164 -20.99 -10.69 -12.99
N ASN A 165 -22.17 -10.82 -12.36
CA ASN A 165 -22.83 -12.12 -12.17
C ASN A 165 -23.45 -12.75 -13.44
N THR A 166 -23.18 -12.24 -14.64
CA THR A 166 -23.81 -12.76 -15.87
C THR A 166 -22.90 -12.61 -17.10
N MET A 167 -22.02 -13.58 -17.31
CA MET A 167 -21.64 -13.99 -18.67
C MET A 167 -22.85 -14.72 -19.27
N GLY A 168 -23.71 -14.00 -19.99
CA GLY A 168 -24.90 -14.61 -20.58
C GLY A 168 -25.90 -13.59 -21.13
N GLU A 169 -25.77 -13.32 -22.42
CA GLU A 169 -26.77 -12.79 -23.37
C GLU A 169 -27.48 -11.44 -23.10
N ASN A 170 -27.60 -10.89 -21.89
CA ASN A 170 -28.28 -9.59 -21.65
C ASN A 170 -27.79 -8.74 -20.46
N GLY A 171 -26.65 -9.05 -19.81
CA GLY A 171 -26.37 -8.50 -18.46
C GLY A 171 -25.31 -7.39 -18.32
N ALA A 172 -24.23 -7.39 -19.11
CA ALA A 172 -23.16 -6.41 -18.98
C ALA A 172 -23.08 -5.53 -20.23
N THR A 173 -23.16 -4.21 -20.05
CA THR A 173 -22.92 -3.29 -21.17
C THR A 173 -21.47 -3.43 -21.64
N LYS A 174 -21.19 -3.19 -22.93
CA LYS A 174 -19.81 -3.20 -23.46
C LYS A 174 -18.86 -2.30 -22.64
N ALA A 175 -19.39 -1.20 -22.11
CA ALA A 175 -18.66 -0.31 -21.21
C ALA A 175 -18.24 -1.00 -19.90
N LEU A 176 -19.08 -1.88 -19.35
CA LEU A 176 -18.78 -2.64 -18.14
C LEU A 176 -17.70 -3.70 -18.42
N ILE A 177 -17.79 -4.43 -19.53
CA ILE A 177 -16.76 -5.41 -19.93
C ILE A 177 -15.40 -4.70 -20.10
N LYS A 178 -15.39 -3.56 -20.80
CA LYS A 178 -14.19 -2.73 -20.95
C LYS A 178 -13.59 -2.35 -19.60
N SER A 179 -14.42 -1.84 -18.68
CA SER A 179 -13.97 -1.43 -17.35
C SER A 179 -13.42 -2.58 -16.51
N TYR A 180 -13.98 -3.80 -16.65
CA TYR A 180 -13.59 -4.94 -15.83
C TYR A 180 -12.34 -5.65 -16.31
N TYR A 181 -12.14 -5.76 -17.62
CA TYR A 181 -11.06 -6.57 -18.17
C TYR A 181 -10.08 -5.74 -18.99
N GLU A 182 -10.53 -4.81 -19.81
CA GLU A 182 -9.63 -4.06 -20.69
C GLU A 182 -8.85 -2.99 -19.93
N ASP A 183 -9.52 -2.19 -19.10
CA ASP A 183 -8.90 -1.11 -18.34
C ASP A 183 -7.77 -1.62 -17.42
N PRO A 184 -7.97 -2.65 -16.54
CA PRO A 184 -6.86 -3.17 -15.74
C PRO A 184 -5.76 -3.82 -16.59
N ILE A 185 -6.07 -4.42 -17.73
CA ILE A 185 -5.04 -4.96 -18.63
C ILE A 185 -4.22 -3.84 -19.28
N ASN A 186 -4.85 -2.72 -19.64
CA ASN A 186 -4.16 -1.58 -20.22
C ASN A 186 -3.23 -0.93 -19.19
N GLU A 187 -3.70 -0.71 -17.96
CA GLU A 187 -2.86 -0.17 -16.88
C GLU A 187 -1.74 -1.14 -16.48
N TYR A 188 -2.01 -2.45 -16.50
CA TYR A 188 -0.98 -3.47 -16.34
C TYR A 188 0.11 -3.33 -17.42
N LYS A 189 -0.26 -3.24 -18.70
CA LYS A 189 0.70 -3.11 -19.81
C LYS A 189 1.54 -1.84 -19.68
N ALA A 190 0.92 -0.72 -19.36
CA ALA A 190 1.62 0.54 -19.15
C ALA A 190 2.58 0.48 -17.95
N SER A 191 2.18 -0.20 -16.86
CA SER A 191 3.07 -0.44 -15.71
C SER A 191 4.29 -1.29 -16.09
N ILE A 192 4.08 -2.33 -16.90
CA ILE A 192 5.15 -3.18 -17.43
C ILE A 192 6.11 -2.37 -18.31
N GLU A 193 5.58 -1.57 -19.23
CA GLU A 193 6.36 -0.73 -20.13
C GLU A 193 7.21 0.31 -19.37
N ALA A 194 6.65 0.92 -18.33
CA ALA A 194 7.39 1.84 -17.46
C ALA A 194 8.51 1.12 -16.69
N LEU A 195 8.26 -0.08 -16.16
CA LEU A 195 9.29 -0.90 -15.49
C LEU A 195 10.41 -1.32 -16.45
N ASP A 196 10.06 -1.77 -17.66
CA ASP A 196 11.03 -2.18 -18.67
C ASP A 196 11.87 -0.97 -19.17
N SER A 197 11.24 0.20 -19.30
CA SER A 197 11.94 1.45 -19.62
C SER A 197 12.90 1.87 -18.51
N LEU A 198 12.47 1.77 -17.24
CA LEU A 198 13.34 2.04 -16.09
C LEU A 198 14.56 1.11 -16.11
N ILE A 199 14.38 -0.19 -16.34
CA ILE A 199 15.50 -1.16 -16.41
C ILE A 199 16.46 -0.78 -17.54
N THR A 200 15.93 -0.40 -18.71
CA THR A 200 16.74 -0.04 -19.88
C THR A 200 17.55 1.23 -19.66
N LEU A 201 17.04 2.20 -18.91
CA LEU A 201 17.80 3.43 -18.60
C LEU A 201 19.09 3.16 -17.84
N ALA A 202 19.09 2.20 -16.91
CA ALA A 202 20.32 1.84 -16.20
C ALA A 202 21.34 1.10 -17.07
N ASP A 203 20.91 0.47 -18.16
CA ASP A 203 21.85 -0.13 -19.12
C ASP A 203 22.55 0.94 -19.98
N GLN A 204 22.05 2.19 -19.98
CA GLN A 204 22.57 3.31 -20.75
C GLN A 204 23.45 4.27 -19.93
N SER A 205 23.39 4.18 -18.60
CA SER A 205 24.21 4.92 -17.63
C SER A 205 25.50 4.16 -17.30
#